data_AF-A0A937I036-F1
#
_entry.id   AF-A0A937I036-F1
#
_cell.length_a   1.000
_cell.length_b   1.000
_cell.length_c   1.000
_cell.angle_alpha   90.00
_cell.angle_beta   90.00
_cell.angle_gamma   90.00
#
_symmetry.space_group_name_H-M   'P 1'
#
loop_
_entity.id
_entity.type
_entity.pdbx_description
1 polymer ?
#
loop_
_entity_poly.entity_id
_entity_poly.type
_entity_poly.pdbx_seq_one_letter_code
_entity_poly.pdbx_strand_id
1 'polypeptide(L)'
;EHGEQRSWLRLQRLLNRYEGWPILHYGETETLSLRRLAQRQGASDAQLRRLKRSLIDVHARIRSHWRLPLSSYGLKSVAAWRGFRWSQSGVDGARALLWWRQWLGEGQKRRGSRHGLEWIFLYNQDDCRATWAVAEWLLEEDDLLNTAQRLDQPTAGR
;
A
#
# COMPACT_ATOMS: atom_id res chain seq x y z
N GLU A 1 8.78 11.26 22.69
CA GLU A 1 8.42 11.30 21.25
C GLU A 1 9.11 10.21 20.48
N HIS A 2 8.38 9.27 19.86
CA HIS A 2 9.03 8.41 18.86
C HIS A 2 9.30 9.23 17.61
N GLY A 3 10.39 10.02 17.66
CA GLY A 3 10.88 10.79 16.51
C GLY A 3 11.19 9.87 15.33
N GLU A 4 11.42 10.48 14.17
CA GLU A 4 11.62 9.80 12.89
C GLU A 4 12.59 8.62 12.98
N GLN A 5 13.69 8.77 13.72
CA GLN A 5 14.67 7.71 13.98
C GLN A 5 14.07 6.47 14.65
N ARG A 6 13.19 6.63 15.65
CA ARG A 6 12.56 5.48 16.32
C ARG A 6 11.56 4.78 15.42
N SER A 7 10.84 5.52 14.57
CA SER A 7 9.97 4.94 13.54
C SER A 7 10.78 4.15 12.51
N TRP A 8 11.91 4.69 12.07
CA TRP A 8 12.82 4.00 11.17
C TRP A 8 13.40 2.73 11.78
N LEU A 9 13.86 2.76 13.03
CA LEU A 9 14.37 1.56 13.72
C LEU A 9 13.30 0.46 13.83
N ARG A 10 12.03 0.83 14.08
CA ARG A 10 10.91 -0.13 14.10
C ARG A 10 10.67 -0.74 12.73
N LEU A 11 10.67 0.09 11.69
CA LEU A 11 10.53 -0.35 10.31
C LEU A 11 11.69 -1.27 9.90
N GLN A 12 12.94 -0.93 10.21
CA GLN A 12 14.09 -1.78 9.93
C GLN A 12 13.98 -3.16 10.60
N ARG A 13 13.50 -3.22 11.84
CA ARG A 13 13.25 -4.51 12.52
C ARG A 13 12.21 -5.35 11.78
N LEU A 14 11.14 -4.74 11.28
CA LEU A 14 10.13 -5.44 10.48
C LEU A 14 10.71 -5.92 9.14
N LEU A 15 11.43 -5.05 8.42
CA LEU A 15 12.06 -5.38 7.14
C LEU A 15 13.09 -6.52 7.27
N ASN A 16 13.86 -6.52 8.36
CA ASN A 16 14.83 -7.59 8.62
C ASN A 16 14.15 -8.88 9.10
N ARG A 17 13.06 -8.78 9.87
CA ARG A 17 12.30 -9.97 10.33
C ARG A 17 11.64 -10.71 9.18
N TYR A 18 11.17 -9.98 8.16
CA TYR A 18 10.52 -10.52 6.97
C TYR A 18 11.38 -10.25 5.73
N GLU A 19 12.67 -10.57 5.81
CA GLU A 19 13.57 -10.39 4.67
C GLU A 19 13.09 -11.26 3.48
N GLY A 20 13.08 -10.66 2.29
CA GLY A 20 12.62 -11.30 1.06
C GLY A 20 11.10 -11.26 0.84
N TRP A 21 10.31 -10.83 1.82
CA TRP A 21 8.86 -10.72 1.64
C TRP A 21 8.50 -9.50 0.77
N PRO A 22 7.49 -9.62 -0.09
CA PRO A 22 6.99 -8.49 -0.87
C PRO A 22 6.31 -7.46 0.04
N ILE A 23 6.50 -6.19 -0.30
CA ILE A 23 5.85 -5.04 0.33
C ILE A 23 4.96 -4.42 -0.72
N LEU A 24 3.66 -4.64 -0.57
CA LEU A 24 2.67 -4.11 -1.50
C LEU A 24 2.45 -2.63 -1.24
N HIS A 25 2.34 -1.87 -2.32
CA HIS A 25 1.91 -0.46 -2.28
C HIS A 25 1.00 -0.15 -3.48
N TYR A 26 0.29 0.97 -3.38
CA TYR A 26 -0.66 1.40 -4.41
C TYR A 26 -0.34 2.81 -4.88
N GLY A 27 0.45 2.91 -5.97
CA GLY A 27 0.97 4.18 -6.47
C GLY A 27 2.28 4.61 -5.82
N GLU A 28 2.73 5.84 -6.09
CA GLU A 28 4.14 6.22 -5.87
C GLU A 28 4.42 6.84 -4.49
N THR A 29 3.39 7.36 -3.81
CA THR A 29 3.54 8.23 -2.65
C THR A 29 4.26 7.54 -1.48
N GLU A 30 3.87 6.32 -1.15
CA GLU A 30 4.45 5.54 -0.04
C GLU A 30 5.91 5.20 -0.34
N THR A 31 6.20 4.76 -1.57
CA THR A 31 7.56 4.40 -2.01
C THR A 31 8.51 5.59 -1.96
N LEU A 32 8.06 6.77 -2.41
CA LEU A 32 8.85 8.00 -2.33
C LEU A 32 9.08 8.42 -0.87
N SER A 33 8.04 8.36 -0.04
CA SER A 33 8.11 8.69 1.39
C SER A 33 9.08 7.78 2.14
N LEU A 34 9.00 6.48 1.87
CA LEU A 34 9.82 5.44 2.47
C LEU A 34 11.28 5.56 2.06
N ARG A 35 11.55 5.81 0.77
CA ARG A 35 12.91 6.04 0.26
C ARG A 35 13.53 7.29 0.89
N ARG A 36 12.79 8.40 0.96
CA ARG A 36 13.26 9.64 1.58
C ARG A 36 13.56 9.44 3.06
N LEU A 37 12.70 8.73 3.78
CA LEU A 37 12.93 8.35 5.18
C LEU A 37 14.24 7.55 5.31
N ALA A 38 14.41 6.49 4.52
CA ALA A 38 15.61 5.66 4.55
C ALA A 38 16.89 6.49 4.32
N GLN A 39 16.87 7.39 3.33
CA GLN A 39 18.00 8.28 3.02
C GLN A 39 18.32 9.24 4.17
N ARG A 40 17.31 9.90 4.76
CA ARG A 40 17.51 10.80 5.90
C ARG A 40 18.07 10.09 7.14
N GLN A 41 17.82 8.79 7.25
CA GLN A 41 18.32 7.95 8.34
C GLN A 41 19.65 7.25 8.01
N GLY A 42 20.30 7.60 6.90
CA GLY A 42 21.62 7.10 6.54
C GLY A 42 21.64 5.67 5.99
N ALA A 43 20.54 5.20 5.38
CA ALA A 43 20.53 3.88 4.74
C ALA A 43 21.54 3.81 3.59
N SER A 44 22.32 2.73 3.54
CA SER A 44 23.29 2.49 2.46
C SER A 44 22.60 2.18 1.12
N ASP A 45 23.33 2.35 0.02
CA ASP A 45 22.80 2.02 -1.31
C ASP A 45 22.36 0.56 -1.43
N ALA A 46 23.04 -0.36 -0.74
CA ALA A 46 22.63 -1.76 -0.68
C ALA A 46 21.27 -1.93 0.01
N GLN A 47 21.06 -1.24 1.13
CA GLN A 47 19.77 -1.25 1.84
C GLN A 47 18.66 -0.63 1.00
N LEU A 48 18.92 0.49 0.31
CA LEU A 48 17.97 1.13 -0.60
C LEU A 48 17.60 0.22 -1.78
N ARG A 49 18.58 -0.46 -2.39
CA ARG A 49 18.32 -1.45 -3.45
C ARG A 49 17.49 -2.62 -2.96
N ARG A 50 17.80 -3.15 -1.77
CA ARG A 50 17.03 -4.25 -1.16
C ARG A 50 15.58 -3.84 -0.92
N LEU A 51 15.37 -2.67 -0.33
CA LEU A 51 14.05 -2.08 -0.10
C LEU A 51 13.28 -1.88 -1.42
N LYS A 52 13.95 -1.35 -2.45
CA LYS A 52 13.32 -1.17 -3.77
C LYS A 52 12.88 -2.50 -4.38
N ARG A 53 13.68 -3.56 -4.25
CA ARG A 53 13.37 -4.90 -4.80
C ARG A 53 12.18 -5.57 -4.09
N SER A 54 11.94 -5.27 -2.82
CA SER A 54 10.79 -5.81 -2.11
C SER A 54 9.49 -5.09 -2.44
N LEU A 55 9.53 -3.86 -2.97
CA LEU A 55 8.33 -3.07 -3.25
C LEU A 55 7.63 -3.56 -4.53
N ILE A 56 6.34 -3.87 -4.42
CA ILE A 56 5.49 -4.25 -5.53
C ILE A 56 4.38 -3.21 -5.70
N ASP A 57 4.35 -2.57 -6.87
CA ASP A 57 3.32 -1.60 -7.22
C ASP A 57 2.10 -2.31 -7.81
N VAL A 58 1.07 -2.47 -6.97
CA VAL A 58 -0.20 -3.10 -7.36
C VAL A 58 -0.94 -2.23 -8.38
N HIS A 59 -0.89 -0.90 -8.23
CA HIS A 59 -1.55 0.03 -9.15
C HIS A 59 -0.96 -0.03 -10.55
N ALA A 60 0.38 -0.05 -10.66
CA ALA A 60 1.07 -0.18 -11.93
C ALA A 60 0.69 -1.49 -12.64
N ARG A 61 0.65 -2.61 -11.90
CA ARG A 61 0.32 -3.93 -12.45
C ARG A 61 -1.10 -3.99 -13.02
N ILE A 62 -2.09 -3.42 -12.33
CA ILE A 62 -3.46 -3.35 -12.84
C ILE A 62 -3.51 -2.52 -14.11
N ARG A 63 -2.89 -1.33 -14.10
CA ARG A 63 -2.92 -0.42 -15.25
C ARG A 63 -2.24 -1.00 -16.50
N SER A 64 -1.22 -1.85 -16.32
CA SER A 64 -0.50 -2.45 -17.45
C SER A 64 -1.15 -3.70 -18.02
N HIS A 65 -1.89 -4.46 -17.21
CA HIS A 65 -2.40 -5.78 -17.61
C HIS A 65 -3.92 -5.89 -17.70
N TRP A 66 -4.67 -4.98 -17.09
CA TRP A 66 -6.12 -5.12 -16.93
C TRP A 66 -6.89 -3.94 -17.53
N ARG A 67 -8.02 -4.23 -18.20
CA ARG A 67 -8.98 -3.23 -18.69
C ARG A 67 -10.29 -3.36 -17.90
N LEU A 68 -10.38 -2.61 -16.81
CA LEU A 68 -11.54 -2.55 -15.93
C LEU A 68 -12.59 -1.55 -16.43
N PRO A 69 -13.89 -1.83 -16.23
CA PRO A 69 -14.99 -0.93 -16.58
C PRO A 69 -15.14 0.20 -15.54
N LEU A 70 -14.06 0.94 -15.29
CA LEU A 70 -13.97 1.99 -14.27
C LEU A 70 -13.47 3.30 -14.87
N SER A 71 -14.00 4.42 -14.37
CA SER A 71 -13.57 5.76 -14.77
C SER A 71 -12.17 6.13 -14.23
N SER A 72 -11.71 5.45 -13.19
CA SER A 72 -10.38 5.63 -12.59
C SER A 72 -9.87 4.35 -11.96
N TYR A 73 -8.55 4.18 -11.94
CA TYR A 73 -7.88 3.02 -11.35
C TYR A 73 -7.32 3.36 -9.96
N GLY A 74 -7.87 4.38 -9.30
CA GLY A 74 -7.53 4.66 -7.91
C GLY A 74 -7.96 3.52 -7.00
N LEU A 75 -7.25 3.35 -5.87
CA LEU A 75 -7.46 2.22 -4.94
C LEU A 75 -8.94 2.07 -4.55
N LYS A 76 -9.60 3.18 -4.21
CA LYS A 76 -11.03 3.19 -3.86
C LYS A 76 -11.92 2.68 -4.97
N SER A 77 -11.70 3.13 -6.20
CA SER A 77 -12.50 2.74 -7.34
C SER A 77 -12.36 1.24 -7.62
N VAL A 78 -11.12 0.74 -7.63
CA VAL A 78 -10.85 -0.67 -7.95
C VAL A 78 -11.31 -1.59 -6.82
N ALA A 79 -10.95 -1.32 -5.58
CA ALA A 79 -11.32 -2.18 -4.47
C ALA A 79 -12.84 -2.19 -4.23
N ALA A 80 -13.51 -1.04 -4.35
CA ALA A 80 -14.98 -0.99 -4.22
C ALA A 80 -15.68 -1.74 -5.36
N TRP A 81 -15.15 -1.70 -6.58
CA TRP A 81 -15.64 -2.53 -7.70
C TRP A 81 -15.48 -4.03 -7.42
N ARG A 82 -14.44 -4.43 -6.69
CA ARG A 82 -14.27 -5.79 -6.15
C ARG A 82 -15.07 -6.07 -4.87
N GLY A 83 -15.92 -5.14 -4.44
CA GLY A 83 -16.82 -5.33 -3.29
C GLY A 83 -16.20 -5.01 -1.93
N PHE A 84 -14.95 -4.51 -1.87
CA PHE A 84 -14.34 -4.07 -0.63
C PHE A 84 -15.09 -2.85 -0.05
N ARG A 85 -15.29 -2.86 1.28
CA ARG A 85 -15.98 -1.78 1.99
C ARG A 85 -15.07 -1.25 3.09
N TRP A 86 -14.77 0.04 3.04
CA TRP A 86 -14.12 0.73 4.15
C TRP A 86 -15.05 0.73 5.36
N SER A 87 -14.47 0.58 6.55
CA SER A 87 -15.21 0.66 7.82
C SER A 87 -15.75 2.06 8.08
N GLN A 88 -15.08 3.09 7.55
CA GLN A 88 -15.47 4.49 7.66
C GLN A 88 -16.18 4.97 6.39
N SER A 89 -17.45 5.33 6.52
CA SER A 89 -18.22 5.88 5.41
C SER A 89 -17.80 7.30 5.06
N GLY A 90 -17.60 7.58 3.76
CA GLY A 90 -17.41 8.93 3.24
C GLY A 90 -16.09 9.61 3.61
N VAL A 91 -15.13 8.89 4.19
CA VAL A 91 -13.78 9.39 4.49
C VAL A 91 -12.88 9.18 3.29
N ASP A 92 -12.15 10.21 2.86
CA ASP A 92 -11.16 10.15 1.81
C ASP A 92 -9.78 10.63 2.27
N GLY A 93 -8.79 10.52 1.38
CA GLY A 93 -7.42 10.91 1.69
C GLY A 93 -7.30 12.39 2.07
N ALA A 94 -8.14 13.27 1.50
CA ALA A 94 -8.15 14.68 1.85
C ALA A 94 -8.63 14.90 3.30
N ARG A 95 -9.66 14.17 3.72
CA ARG A 95 -10.15 14.21 5.09
C ARG A 95 -9.15 13.62 6.08
N ALA A 96 -8.51 12.49 5.75
CA ALA A 96 -7.45 11.91 6.58
C ALA A 96 -6.26 12.88 6.74
N LEU A 97 -5.87 13.57 5.66
CA LEU A 97 -4.82 14.59 5.70
C LEU A 97 -5.23 15.80 6.55
N LEU A 98 -6.49 16.23 6.47
CA LEU A 98 -7.00 17.32 7.30
C LEU A 98 -6.94 16.94 8.79
N TRP A 99 -7.39 15.74 9.16
CA TRP A 99 -7.29 15.24 10.54
C TRP A 99 -5.84 15.17 11.01
N TRP A 100 -4.91 14.76 10.15
CA TRP A 100 -3.48 14.73 10.48
C TRP A 100 -2.93 16.13 10.76
N ARG A 101 -3.26 17.12 9.92
CA ARG A 101 -2.87 18.52 10.12
C ARG A 101 -3.45 19.10 11.41
N GLN A 102 -4.75 18.86 11.66
CA GLN A 102 -5.42 19.26 12.90
C GLN A 102 -4.80 18.60 14.13
N TRP A 103 -4.40 17.33 14.01
CA TRP A 103 -3.73 16.62 15.08
C TRP A 103 -2.33 17.16 15.36
N LEU A 104 -1.55 17.49 14.32
CA LEU A 104 -0.23 18.12 14.50
C LEU A 104 -0.35 19.44 15.29
N GLY A 105 -1.37 20.24 14.97
CA GLY A 105 -1.64 21.54 15.61
C GLY A 105 -0.53 22.59 15.36
N GLU A 106 -0.71 23.78 15.92
CA GLU A 106 0.28 24.87 15.90
C GLU A 106 0.48 25.42 17.34
N GLY A 107 1.67 25.95 17.63
CA GLY A 107 1.99 26.55 18.94
C GLY A 107 2.17 25.54 20.10
N GLN A 108 2.00 25.99 21.34
CA GLN A 108 2.25 25.17 22.55
C GLN A 108 1.29 23.98 22.73
N LYS A 109 0.15 23.95 22.01
CA LYS A 109 -0.79 22.82 21.98
C LYS A 109 -0.49 21.87 20.81
N ARG A 110 0.74 21.39 20.71
CA ARG A 110 1.04 20.26 19.81
C ARG A 110 0.24 19.06 20.31
N ARG A 111 -0.50 18.41 19.41
CA ARG A 111 -1.35 17.20 19.61
C ARG A 111 -2.81 17.52 19.89
N GLY A 112 -3.60 17.56 18.81
CA GLY A 112 -5.05 17.57 18.82
C GLY A 112 -5.67 16.26 19.35
N SER A 113 -6.95 16.04 19.06
CA SER A 113 -7.77 14.95 19.63
C SER A 113 -7.20 13.54 19.39
N ARG A 114 -7.15 12.70 20.44
CA ARG A 114 -6.84 11.26 20.36
C ARG A 114 -7.79 10.51 19.43
N HIS A 115 -9.07 10.87 19.45
CA HIS A 115 -10.06 10.28 18.54
C HIS A 115 -9.67 10.52 17.07
N GLY A 116 -9.19 11.72 16.73
CA GLY A 116 -8.72 12.04 15.37
C GLY A 116 -7.59 11.11 14.89
N LEU A 117 -6.65 10.76 15.77
CA LEU A 117 -5.62 9.75 15.46
C LEU A 117 -6.21 8.37 15.23
N GLU A 118 -7.16 7.95 16.04
CA GLU A 118 -7.81 6.63 15.89
C GLU A 118 -8.51 6.52 14.54
N TRP A 119 -9.21 7.57 14.10
CA TRP A 119 -9.80 7.64 12.77
C TRP A 119 -8.75 7.55 11.65
N ILE A 120 -7.61 8.23 11.79
CA ILE A 120 -6.49 8.15 10.82
C ILE A 120 -5.92 6.72 10.78
N PHE A 121 -5.72 6.08 11.93
CA PHE A 121 -5.19 4.71 11.98
C PHE A 121 -6.15 3.70 11.37
N LEU A 122 -7.44 3.82 11.66
CA LEU A 122 -8.46 2.97 11.07
C LEU A 122 -8.54 3.17 9.54
N TYR A 123 -8.40 4.42 9.06
CA TYR A 123 -8.41 4.72 7.62
C TYR A 123 -7.20 4.10 6.92
N ASN A 124 -6.00 4.25 7.50
CA ASN A 124 -4.79 3.62 6.96
C ASN A 124 -4.87 2.09 6.99
N GLN A 125 -5.45 1.50 8.04
CA GLN A 125 -5.65 0.05 8.12
C GLN A 125 -6.56 -0.44 7.00
N ASP A 126 -7.66 0.28 6.74
CA ASP A 126 -8.55 -0.06 5.63
C ASP A 126 -7.87 0.10 4.26
N ASP A 127 -7.04 1.12 4.05
CA ASP A 127 -6.28 1.28 2.80
C ASP A 127 -5.27 0.12 2.60
N CYS A 128 -4.63 -0.37 3.67
CA CYS A 128 -3.81 -1.58 3.59
C CYS A 128 -4.63 -2.83 3.22
N ARG A 129 -5.81 -3.00 3.83
CA ARG A 129 -6.71 -4.13 3.53
C ARG A 129 -7.29 -4.04 2.12
N ALA A 130 -7.63 -2.85 1.64
CA ALA A 130 -8.08 -2.61 0.28
C ALA A 130 -6.98 -2.95 -0.72
N THR A 131 -5.73 -2.55 -0.44
CA THR A 131 -4.57 -2.90 -1.27
C THR A 131 -4.38 -4.41 -1.34
N TRP A 132 -4.51 -5.10 -0.19
CA TRP A 132 -4.47 -6.57 -0.15
C TRP A 132 -5.58 -7.21 -0.96
N ALA A 133 -6.85 -6.78 -0.79
CA ALA A 133 -7.98 -7.34 -1.51
C ALA A 133 -7.83 -7.21 -3.04
N VAL A 134 -7.26 -6.10 -3.50
CA VAL A 134 -6.96 -5.91 -4.93
C VAL A 134 -5.81 -6.82 -5.39
N ALA A 135 -4.76 -6.97 -4.59
CA ALA A 135 -3.64 -7.86 -4.92
C ALA A 135 -4.06 -9.35 -4.91
N GLU A 136 -4.89 -9.76 -3.96
CA GLU A 136 -5.48 -11.10 -3.87
C GLU A 136 -6.31 -11.40 -5.11
N TRP A 137 -7.22 -10.49 -5.48
CA TRP A 137 -7.98 -10.61 -6.72
C TRP A 137 -7.07 -10.75 -7.96
N LEU A 138 -6.00 -9.96 -8.08
CA LEU A 138 -5.07 -10.09 -9.20
C LEU A 138 -4.39 -11.46 -9.26
N LEU A 139 -4.04 -12.03 -8.10
CA LEU A 139 -3.42 -13.36 -8.04
C LEU A 139 -4.41 -14.45 -8.50
N GLU A 140 -5.66 -14.38 -8.04
CA GLU A 140 -6.71 -15.30 -8.46
C GLU A 140 -6.92 -15.27 -9.98
N GLU A 141 -6.98 -14.06 -10.55
CA GLU A 141 -7.16 -13.90 -11.98
C GLU A 141 -5.94 -14.34 -12.81
N ASP A 142 -4.73 -14.03 -12.36
CA ASP A 142 -3.49 -14.50 -12.99
C ASP A 142 -3.46 -16.05 -13.02
N ASP A 143 -3.88 -16.70 -11.93
CA ASP A 143 -3.95 -18.16 -11.83
C ASP A 143 -5.01 -18.77 -12.76
N LEU A 144 -6.18 -18.13 -12.88
CA LEU A 144 -7.24 -18.54 -13.80
C LEU A 144 -6.77 -18.45 -15.25
N LEU A 145 -6.14 -17.34 -15.64
CA LEU A 145 -5.59 -17.16 -16.99
C LEU A 145 -4.50 -18.19 -17.32
N ASN A 146 -3.58 -18.43 -16.38
CA ASN A 146 -2.54 -19.44 -16.53
C ASN A 146 -3.10 -20.86 -16.64
N THR A 147 -4.24 -21.13 -16.00
CA THR A 147 -4.91 -22.43 -16.07
C THR A 147 -5.63 -22.60 -17.40
N ALA A 148 -6.38 -21.60 -17.86
CA ALA A 148 -7.03 -21.61 -19.17
C ALA A 148 -6.02 -21.80 -20.30
N GLN A 149 -4.89 -21.07 -20.26
CA GLN A 149 -3.82 -21.20 -21.26
C GLN A 149 -3.19 -22.60 -21.30
N ARG A 150 -3.10 -23.30 -20.17
CA ARG A 150 -2.59 -24.69 -20.13
C ARG A 150 -3.58 -25.70 -20.71
N LEU A 151 -4.88 -25.47 -20.56
CA LEU A 151 -5.93 -26.33 -21.10
C LEU A 151 -6.10 -26.15 -22.61
N ASP A 152 -5.83 -24.96 -23.14
CA ASP A 152 -5.93 -24.64 -24.57
C ASP A 152 -4.66 -25.00 -25.37
N GLN A 153 -3.57 -25.45 -24.71
CA GLN A 153 -2.42 -25.97 -25.45
C GLN A 153 -2.73 -27.39 -25.94
N PRO A 154 -2.69 -27.65 -27.26
CA PRO A 154 -2.90 -29.00 -27.78
C PRO A 154 -1.87 -29.92 -27.13
N THR A 155 -2.32 -31.04 -26.57
CA THR A 155 -1.44 -32.09 -26.06
C THR A 155 -0.46 -32.48 -27.17
N ALA A 156 0.77 -31.99 -27.06
CA ALA A 156 1.84 -32.39 -27.96
C ALA A 156 2.19 -33.85 -27.64
N GLY A 157 1.59 -34.75 -28.41
CA GLY A 157 2.07 -36.12 -28.62
C GLY A 157 1.16 -37.22 -28.09
N ARG A 158 0.71 -38.10 -28.98
CA ARG A 158 1.45 -39.32 -29.32
C ARG A 158 1.20 -39.72 -30.77
#